data_AF-A0A7D8ISF1-F1
#
_entry.id   AF-A0A7D8ISF1-F1
#
_cell.length_a   1.000
_cell.length_b   1.000
_cell.length_c   1.000
_cell.angle_alpha   90.00
_cell.angle_beta   90.00
_cell.angle_gamma   90.00
#
_symmetry.space_group_name_H-M   'P 1'
#
loop_
_entity.id
_entity.type
_entity.pdbx_description
1 polymer ?
#
loop_
_entity_poly.entity_id
_entity_poly.type
_entity_poly.pdbx_seq_one_letter_code
_entity_poly.pdbx_strand_id
1 'polypeptide(L)'
;MRDAPLVTGGSGLAMGLARQWAKHGVSQARSAGYPLSGRAVVLSGSCSQMTNQQVAFYRQHAPTCDVDVARCLSSETREAYAEALAQWVLSQDSELAPMISATASTQALAAIQQQYGATEASHAVEALFSLLAARLAEGGITRFIVAGGETSGVVTQSLGITGFHIGPCISPGVPWVNALHAPVSLALKSGNFGDESFFIRAQREFQV
;
A
#
# COMPACT_ATOMS: atom_id res chain seq x y z
N MET A 1 16.58 29.42 -16.53
CA MET A 1 16.43 28.05 -15.99
C MET A 1 16.45 26.97 -17.06
N ARG A 2 16.07 27.21 -18.33
CA ARG A 2 16.15 26.18 -19.40
C ARG A 2 17.54 25.54 -19.53
N ASP A 3 18.59 26.32 -19.33
CA ASP A 3 19.99 25.87 -19.45
C ASP A 3 20.69 25.74 -18.09
N ALA A 4 19.93 25.69 -16.98
CA ALA A 4 20.51 25.48 -15.67
C ALA A 4 20.94 24.00 -15.53
N PRO A 5 22.25 23.69 -15.39
CA PRO A 5 22.70 22.30 -15.29
C PRO A 5 22.30 21.64 -13.96
N LEU A 6 22.02 22.45 -12.94
CA LEU A 6 21.55 22.01 -11.62
C LEU A 6 20.53 22.99 -11.08
N VAL A 7 19.46 22.46 -10.50
CA VAL A 7 18.44 23.22 -9.77
C VAL A 7 18.09 22.49 -8.47
N THR A 8 17.76 23.25 -7.43
CA THR A 8 17.31 22.70 -6.13
C THR A 8 15.99 23.35 -5.72
N GLY A 9 15.09 22.58 -5.11
CA GLY A 9 13.78 23.06 -4.69
C GLY A 9 12.79 21.91 -4.44
N GLY A 10 11.61 22.24 -3.92
CA GLY A 10 10.53 21.28 -3.71
C GLY A 10 9.75 20.95 -4.99
N SER A 11 8.64 20.22 -4.83
CA SER A 11 7.78 19.78 -5.93
C SER A 11 7.18 20.93 -6.76
N GLY A 12 7.01 22.12 -6.18
CA GLY A 12 6.53 23.31 -6.89
C GLY A 12 7.45 23.75 -8.04
N LEU A 13 8.77 23.65 -7.83
CA LEU A 13 9.76 23.92 -8.89
C LEU A 13 9.68 22.87 -9.99
N ALA A 14 9.62 21.59 -9.61
CA ALA A 14 9.49 20.46 -10.54
C ALA A 14 8.23 20.60 -11.41
N MET A 15 7.10 21.02 -10.83
CA MET A 15 5.85 21.29 -11.55
C MET A 15 6.02 22.41 -12.60
N GLY A 16 6.67 23.52 -12.22
CA GLY A 16 6.93 24.63 -13.14
C GLY A 16 7.80 24.20 -14.33
N LEU A 17 8.83 23.39 -14.08
CA LEU A 17 9.70 22.83 -15.11
C LEU A 17 8.94 21.86 -16.03
N ALA A 18 8.17 20.93 -15.47
CA ALA A 18 7.38 19.97 -16.24
C ALA A 18 6.38 20.65 -17.19
N ARG A 19 5.71 21.73 -16.74
CA ARG A 19 4.79 22.51 -17.58
C ARG A 19 5.45 23.17 -18.78
N GLN A 20 6.73 23.53 -18.70
CA GLN A 20 7.44 24.11 -19.86
C GLN A 20 7.71 23.06 -20.94
N TRP A 21 8.01 21.82 -20.56
CA TRP A 21 8.20 20.71 -21.50
C TRP A 21 6.88 20.27 -22.14
N ALA A 22 5.79 20.24 -21.36
CA ALA A 22 4.46 19.88 -21.84
C ALA A 22 3.91 20.79 -22.97
N LYS A 23 4.41 22.03 -23.10
CA LYS A 23 4.02 22.95 -24.19
C LYS A 23 4.36 22.43 -25.59
N HIS A 24 5.31 21.51 -25.70
CA HIS A 24 5.72 20.91 -26.97
C HIS A 24 5.09 19.52 -27.21
N GLY A 25 4.07 19.15 -26.41
CA GLY A 25 3.40 17.86 -26.43
C GLY A 25 3.47 17.16 -25.08
N VAL A 26 2.39 16.47 -24.70
CA VAL A 26 2.34 15.64 -23.49
C VAL A 26 2.55 14.18 -23.87
N SER A 27 3.52 13.51 -23.23
CA SER A 27 3.69 12.07 -23.36
C SER A 27 2.59 11.33 -22.58
N GLN A 28 2.23 10.13 -23.02
CA GLN A 28 1.30 9.23 -22.33
C GLN A 28 1.93 8.55 -21.10
N ALA A 29 2.95 9.15 -20.46
CA ALA A 29 3.66 8.55 -19.34
C ALA A 29 2.73 8.15 -18.18
N ARG A 30 1.65 8.91 -17.97
CA ARG A 30 0.62 8.62 -16.97
C ARG A 30 -0.13 7.30 -17.25
N SER A 31 -0.30 6.92 -18.51
CA SER A 31 -0.97 5.68 -18.91
C SER A 31 -0.16 4.45 -18.53
N ALA A 32 1.18 4.54 -18.57
CA ALA A 32 2.06 3.42 -18.20
C ALA A 32 1.95 3.03 -16.71
N GLY A 33 1.52 3.96 -15.85
CA GLY A 33 1.26 3.70 -14.43
C GLY A 33 -0.22 3.50 -14.08
N TYR A 34 -1.13 3.42 -15.05
CA TYR A 34 -2.52 3.10 -14.78
C TYR A 34 -2.63 1.67 -14.22
N PRO A 35 -3.42 1.41 -13.16
CA PRO A 35 -3.43 0.09 -12.54
C PRO A 35 -3.82 -1.01 -13.53
N LEU A 36 -3.22 -2.18 -13.34
CA LEU A 36 -3.49 -3.40 -14.11
C LEU A 36 -4.84 -3.98 -13.70
N SER A 37 -5.47 -4.73 -14.61
CA SER A 37 -6.64 -5.55 -14.27
C SER A 37 -6.27 -6.64 -13.26
N GLY A 38 -7.29 -7.22 -12.63
CA GLY A 38 -7.13 -8.35 -11.70
C GLY A 38 -7.45 -8.00 -10.25
N ARG A 39 -7.27 -8.99 -9.38
CA ARG A 39 -7.68 -8.92 -7.98
C ARG A 39 -6.78 -7.98 -7.20
N ALA A 40 -7.41 -7.25 -6.27
CA ALA A 40 -6.75 -6.33 -5.38
C ALA A 40 -6.77 -6.83 -3.92
N VAL A 41 -5.82 -6.34 -3.13
CA VAL A 41 -5.77 -6.51 -1.67
C VAL A 41 -5.43 -5.17 -1.00
N VAL A 42 -5.98 -4.93 0.19
CA VAL A 42 -5.56 -3.83 1.05
C VAL A 42 -4.70 -4.35 2.21
N LEU A 43 -3.49 -3.81 2.38
CA LEU A 43 -2.59 -4.12 3.48
C LEU A 43 -2.36 -2.87 4.32
N SER A 44 -2.90 -2.84 5.54
CA SER A 44 -2.84 -1.66 6.41
C SER A 44 -1.98 -1.91 7.65
N GLY A 45 -0.80 -1.30 7.74
CA GLY A 45 0.07 -1.38 8.92
C GLY A 45 0.24 -0.06 9.67
N SER A 46 -0.23 1.06 9.12
CA SER A 46 -0.14 2.36 9.81
C SER A 46 -1.15 2.47 10.96
N CYS A 47 -0.70 3.00 12.09
CA CYS A 47 -1.56 3.37 13.23
C CYS A 47 -1.85 4.88 13.30
N SER A 48 -1.71 5.62 12.20
CA SER A 48 -2.05 7.05 12.17
C SER A 48 -3.55 7.29 12.38
N GLN A 49 -3.93 8.53 12.75
CA GLN A 49 -5.33 8.91 12.91
C GLN A 49 -6.13 8.73 11.62
N MET A 50 -5.59 9.20 10.48
CA MET A 50 -6.25 9.08 9.18
C MET A 50 -6.39 7.61 8.74
N THR A 51 -5.38 6.76 9.01
CA THR A 51 -5.47 5.34 8.66
C THR A 51 -6.50 4.62 9.53
N ASN A 52 -6.61 4.95 10.82
CA ASN A 52 -7.67 4.42 11.69
C ASN A 52 -9.07 4.75 11.14
N GLN A 53 -9.30 5.99 10.66
CA GLN A 53 -10.56 6.38 10.03
C GLN A 53 -10.82 5.59 8.73
N GLN A 54 -9.80 5.48 7.87
CA GLN A 54 -9.90 4.74 6.60
C GLN A 54 -10.22 3.25 6.81
N VAL A 55 -9.57 2.61 7.79
CA VAL A 55 -9.84 1.20 8.13
C VAL A 55 -11.24 1.04 8.72
N ALA A 56 -11.66 1.93 9.62
CA ALA A 56 -12.99 1.91 10.22
C ALA A 56 -14.11 2.11 9.18
N PHE A 57 -13.88 2.98 8.20
CA PHE A 57 -14.79 3.19 7.08
C PHE A 57 -14.81 1.98 6.15
N TYR A 58 -13.64 1.51 5.70
CA TYR A 58 -13.54 0.45 4.68
C TYR A 58 -14.08 -0.91 5.15
N ARG A 59 -13.90 -1.27 6.43
CA ARG A 59 -14.40 -2.55 6.97
C ARG A 59 -15.92 -2.69 6.95
N GLN A 60 -16.65 -1.60 6.75
CA GLN A 60 -18.11 -1.61 6.56
C GLN A 60 -18.50 -2.07 5.14
N HIS A 61 -17.55 -2.11 4.21
CA HIS A 61 -17.79 -2.33 2.78
C HIS A 61 -17.06 -3.54 2.20
N ALA A 62 -16.03 -4.06 2.88
CA ALA A 62 -15.21 -5.15 2.37
C ALA A 62 -14.79 -6.13 3.48
N PRO A 63 -14.58 -7.42 3.17
CA PRO A 63 -14.05 -8.38 4.11
C PRO A 63 -12.74 -7.88 4.71
N THR A 64 -12.66 -7.86 6.03
CA THR A 64 -11.47 -7.37 6.75
C THR A 64 -11.06 -8.36 7.82
N CYS A 65 -9.77 -8.66 7.90
CA CYS A 65 -9.17 -9.48 8.93
C CYS A 65 -8.11 -8.66 9.67
N ASP A 66 -8.23 -8.60 11.00
CA ASP A 66 -7.25 -7.93 11.85
C ASP A 66 -6.09 -8.89 12.18
N VAL A 67 -4.87 -8.36 12.16
CA VAL A 67 -3.63 -9.08 12.46
C VAL A 67 -3.53 -9.29 13.98
N ASP A 68 -3.36 -10.55 14.38
CA ASP A 68 -3.00 -10.90 15.75
C ASP A 68 -1.47 -10.92 15.91
N VAL A 69 -0.95 -9.93 16.63
CA VAL A 69 0.49 -9.77 16.88
C VAL A 69 1.10 -10.99 17.56
N ALA A 70 0.36 -11.68 18.43
CA ALA A 70 0.87 -12.86 19.12
C ALA A 70 1.26 -13.98 18.14
N ARG A 71 0.56 -14.08 17.01
CA ARG A 71 0.82 -15.06 15.94
C ARG A 71 1.96 -14.66 15.01
N CYS A 72 2.56 -13.49 15.22
CA CYS A 72 3.66 -12.98 14.40
C CYS A 72 5.03 -13.15 15.07
N LEU A 73 5.10 -13.52 16.34
CA LEU A 73 6.33 -13.41 17.14
C LEU A 73 7.40 -14.44 16.75
N SER A 74 7.04 -15.72 16.59
CA SER A 74 7.98 -16.75 16.09
C SER A 74 7.93 -16.88 14.57
N SER A 75 9.05 -17.25 13.96
CA SER A 75 9.14 -17.44 12.51
C SER A 75 8.18 -18.52 12.00
N GLU A 76 8.10 -19.66 12.68
CA GLU A 76 7.25 -20.80 12.29
C GLU A 76 5.77 -20.44 12.37
N THR A 77 5.36 -19.74 13.43
CA THR A 77 3.98 -19.29 13.61
C THR A 77 3.63 -18.24 12.57
N ARG A 78 4.56 -17.32 12.28
CA ARG A 78 4.39 -16.24 11.29
C ARG A 78 4.26 -16.79 9.87
N GLU A 79 5.04 -17.78 9.49
CA GLU A 79 4.96 -18.41 8.17
C GLU A 79 3.59 -19.09 7.96
N ALA A 80 3.15 -19.90 8.93
CA ALA A 80 1.85 -20.54 8.89
C ALA A 80 0.71 -19.50 8.90
N TYR A 81 0.87 -18.40 9.64
CA TYR A 81 -0.13 -17.35 9.70
C TYR A 81 -0.21 -16.55 8.39
N ALA A 82 0.92 -16.23 7.76
CA ALA A 82 0.95 -15.59 6.45
C ALA A 82 0.25 -16.45 5.38
N GLU A 83 0.46 -17.77 5.39
CA GLU A 83 -0.24 -18.70 4.51
C GLU A 83 -1.76 -18.70 4.77
N ALA A 84 -2.17 -18.78 6.03
CA ALA A 84 -3.59 -18.76 6.39
C ALA A 84 -4.27 -17.44 5.97
N LEU A 85 -3.61 -16.29 6.15
CA LEU A 85 -4.12 -15.00 5.72
C LEU A 85 -4.17 -14.89 4.19
N ALA A 86 -3.17 -15.41 3.47
CA ALA A 86 -3.18 -15.45 2.02
C ALA A 86 -4.35 -16.28 1.49
N GLN A 87 -4.55 -17.49 2.02
CA GLN A 87 -5.69 -18.34 1.67
C GLN A 87 -7.03 -17.67 1.99
N TRP A 88 -7.12 -17.00 3.15
CA TRP A 88 -8.32 -16.24 3.50
C TRP A 88 -8.62 -15.13 2.49
N VAL A 89 -7.63 -14.32 2.09
CA VAL A 89 -7.80 -13.28 1.06
C VAL A 89 -8.20 -13.91 -0.28
N LEU A 90 -7.48 -14.96 -0.70
CA LEU A 90 -7.66 -15.57 -2.00
C LEU A 90 -9.03 -16.25 -2.15
N SER A 91 -9.62 -16.73 -1.05
CA SER A 91 -10.96 -17.33 -1.03
C SER A 91 -12.11 -16.33 -0.94
N GLN A 92 -11.86 -15.04 -0.68
CA GLN A 92 -12.93 -14.04 -0.67
C GLN A 92 -13.48 -13.80 -2.08
N ASP A 93 -14.80 -13.85 -2.19
CA ASP A 93 -15.56 -13.40 -3.36
C ASP A 93 -16.35 -12.14 -2.98
N SER A 94 -15.75 -10.99 -3.25
CA SER A 94 -16.30 -9.67 -2.91
C SER A 94 -15.92 -8.65 -3.96
N GLU A 95 -16.81 -7.68 -4.20
CA GLU A 95 -16.57 -6.62 -5.19
C GLU A 95 -15.35 -5.75 -4.83
N LEU A 96 -15.22 -5.40 -3.55
CA LEU A 96 -14.07 -4.67 -3.04
C LEU A 96 -13.01 -5.62 -2.50
N ALA A 97 -11.75 -5.21 -2.61
CA ALA A 97 -10.58 -5.93 -2.16
C ALA A 97 -10.66 -6.31 -0.66
N PRO A 98 -10.36 -7.55 -0.27
CA PRO A 98 -10.19 -7.91 1.12
C PRO A 98 -9.07 -7.08 1.77
N MET A 99 -9.22 -6.77 3.06
CA MET A 99 -8.23 -6.04 3.85
C MET A 99 -7.59 -6.93 4.92
N ILE A 100 -6.27 -6.86 5.04
CA ILE A 100 -5.52 -7.31 6.21
C ILE A 100 -5.02 -6.07 6.95
N SER A 101 -5.43 -5.91 8.21
CA SER A 101 -5.18 -4.72 9.02
C SER A 101 -4.41 -5.04 10.29
N ALA A 102 -3.23 -4.46 10.46
CA ALA A 102 -2.55 -4.33 11.74
C ALA A 102 -2.76 -2.93 12.35
N THR A 103 -3.65 -2.12 11.78
CA THR A 103 -4.00 -0.80 12.32
C THR A 103 -4.72 -0.97 13.65
N ALA A 104 -4.14 -0.40 14.70
CA ALA A 104 -4.71 -0.39 16.04
C ALA A 104 -5.00 1.05 16.50
N SER A 105 -5.97 1.17 17.42
CA SER A 105 -6.17 2.42 18.16
C SER A 105 -4.95 2.74 19.02
N THR A 106 -4.76 4.00 19.40
CA THR A 106 -3.63 4.40 20.26
C THR A 106 -3.58 3.60 21.57
N GLN A 107 -4.73 3.28 22.15
CA GLN A 107 -4.82 2.49 23.38
C GLN A 107 -4.43 1.03 23.16
N ALA A 108 -4.94 0.40 22.09
CA ALA A 108 -4.61 -0.98 21.76
C ALA A 108 -3.13 -1.12 21.37
N LEU A 109 -2.60 -0.17 20.60
CA LEU A 109 -1.17 -0.13 20.26
C LEU A 109 -0.31 -0.02 21.52
N ALA A 110 -0.65 0.86 22.46
CA ALA A 110 0.09 0.98 23.71
C ALA A 110 0.09 -0.33 24.52
N ALA A 111 -1.04 -1.04 24.58
CA ALA A 111 -1.13 -2.34 25.25
C ALA A 111 -0.25 -3.40 24.57
N ILE A 112 -0.27 -3.48 23.23
CA ILE A 112 0.60 -4.39 22.45
C ILE A 112 2.08 -4.08 22.71
N GLN A 113 2.46 -2.81 22.68
CA GLN A 113 3.84 -2.38 22.90
C GLN A 113 4.32 -2.64 24.33
N GLN A 114 3.44 -2.52 25.32
CA GLN A 114 3.75 -2.88 26.71
C GLN A 114 3.92 -4.39 26.89
N GLN A 115 3.11 -5.20 26.20
CA GLN A 115 3.12 -6.64 26.34
C GLN A 115 4.28 -7.32 25.59
N TYR A 116 4.56 -6.86 24.36
CA TYR A 116 5.48 -7.52 23.43
C TYR A 116 6.71 -6.69 23.08
N GLY A 117 6.79 -5.43 23.53
CA GLY A 117 7.83 -4.49 23.12
C GLY A 117 7.51 -3.81 21.78
N ALA A 118 7.78 -2.51 21.70
CA ALA A 118 7.41 -1.70 20.53
C ALA A 118 8.13 -2.12 19.25
N THR A 119 9.45 -2.30 19.32
CA THR A 119 10.27 -2.69 18.19
C THR A 119 9.97 -4.12 17.72
N GLU A 120 9.83 -5.05 18.66
CA GLU A 120 9.57 -6.46 18.37
C GLU A 120 8.18 -6.65 17.73
N ALA A 121 7.14 -6.02 18.27
CA ALA A 121 5.81 -6.06 17.68
C ALA A 121 5.77 -5.45 16.27
N SER A 122 6.43 -4.30 16.05
CA SER A 122 6.49 -3.65 14.72
C SER A 122 7.18 -4.56 13.70
N HIS A 123 8.37 -5.08 14.03
CA HIS A 123 9.10 -5.96 13.13
C HIS A 123 8.39 -7.27 12.88
N ALA A 124 7.70 -7.84 13.87
CA ALA A 124 6.92 -9.06 13.71
C ALA A 124 5.77 -8.86 12.69
N VAL A 125 5.07 -7.73 12.76
CA VAL A 125 4.00 -7.37 11.81
C VAL A 125 4.57 -7.05 10.42
N GLU A 126 5.67 -6.33 10.34
CA GLU A 126 6.37 -6.05 9.07
C GLU A 126 6.84 -7.35 8.38
N ALA A 127 7.42 -8.27 9.14
CA ALA A 127 7.83 -9.57 8.63
C ALA A 127 6.63 -10.41 8.15
N LEU A 128 5.47 -10.32 8.83
CA LEU A 128 4.25 -10.95 8.38
C LEU A 128 3.80 -10.37 7.04
N PHE A 129 3.73 -9.04 6.91
CA PHE A 129 3.33 -8.39 5.66
C PHE A 129 4.29 -8.67 4.50
N SER A 130 5.59 -8.80 4.79
CA SER A 130 6.58 -9.24 3.80
C SER A 130 6.23 -10.62 3.23
N LEU A 131 6.04 -11.63 4.10
CA LEU A 131 5.67 -12.99 3.67
C LEU A 131 4.31 -13.02 2.95
N LEU A 132 3.33 -12.31 3.49
CA LEU A 132 1.98 -12.26 2.95
C LEU A 132 1.95 -11.64 1.55
N ALA A 133 2.70 -10.55 1.31
CA ALA A 133 2.74 -9.90 0.01
C ALA A 133 3.26 -10.83 -1.10
N ALA A 134 4.36 -11.56 -0.84
CA ALA A 134 4.90 -12.54 -1.77
C ALA A 134 3.88 -13.64 -2.10
N ARG A 135 3.27 -14.25 -1.07
CA ARG A 135 2.25 -15.30 -1.25
C ARG A 135 1.02 -14.82 -2.03
N LEU A 136 0.57 -13.59 -1.78
CA LEU A 136 -0.56 -13.01 -2.51
C LEU A 136 -0.22 -12.77 -3.98
N ALA A 137 0.99 -12.31 -4.29
CA ALA A 137 1.44 -12.16 -5.68
C ALA A 137 1.55 -13.51 -6.38
N GLU A 138 2.11 -14.53 -5.73
CA GLU A 138 2.14 -15.91 -6.23
C GLU A 138 0.71 -16.47 -6.45
N GLY A 139 -0.22 -16.10 -5.57
CA GLY A 139 -1.66 -16.42 -5.68
C GLY A 139 -2.43 -15.59 -6.71
N GLY A 140 -1.77 -14.73 -7.48
CA GLY A 140 -2.37 -13.97 -8.59
C GLY A 140 -3.01 -12.63 -8.21
N ILE A 141 -2.73 -12.08 -7.02
CA ILE A 141 -3.07 -10.68 -6.73
C ILE A 141 -2.18 -9.77 -7.56
N THR A 142 -2.80 -8.88 -8.33
CA THR A 142 -2.09 -7.95 -9.23
C THR A 142 -2.06 -6.52 -8.69
N ARG A 143 -2.93 -6.18 -7.73
CA ARG A 143 -3.06 -4.82 -7.20
C ARG A 143 -2.92 -4.77 -5.67
N PHE A 144 -1.94 -4.02 -5.19
CA PHE A 144 -1.68 -3.86 -3.75
C PHE A 144 -1.94 -2.42 -3.31
N ILE A 145 -2.91 -2.23 -2.42
CA ILE A 145 -3.20 -0.93 -1.80
C ILE A 145 -2.63 -0.97 -0.38
N VAL A 146 -1.57 -0.22 -0.12
CA VAL A 146 -0.78 -0.33 1.11
C VAL A 146 -0.84 0.95 1.92
N ALA A 147 -1.07 0.84 3.23
CA ALA A 147 -1.07 1.98 4.15
C ALA A 147 0.01 1.84 5.24
N GLY A 148 0.92 2.80 5.29
CA GLY A 148 2.09 2.83 6.17
C GLY A 148 3.40 2.90 5.38
N GLY A 149 4.36 3.72 5.82
CA GLY A 149 5.62 3.91 5.10
C GLY A 149 6.50 2.67 5.17
N GLU A 150 6.65 2.15 6.38
CA GLU A 150 7.37 0.93 6.74
C GLU A 150 6.71 -0.28 6.06
N THR A 151 5.38 -0.38 6.14
CA THR A 151 4.60 -1.41 5.45
C THR A 151 4.78 -1.33 3.93
N SER A 152 4.76 -0.14 3.34
CA SER A 152 5.01 0.06 1.91
C SER A 152 6.42 -0.42 1.53
N GLY A 153 7.42 -0.07 2.34
CA GLY A 153 8.80 -0.51 2.15
C GLY A 153 8.93 -2.04 2.10
N VAL A 154 8.44 -2.74 3.14
CA VAL A 154 8.56 -4.21 3.20
C VAL A 154 7.75 -4.92 2.11
N VAL A 155 6.58 -4.41 1.74
CA VAL A 155 5.80 -4.95 0.62
C VAL A 155 6.56 -4.78 -0.70
N THR A 156 7.08 -3.58 -0.99
CA THR A 156 7.85 -3.37 -2.23
C THR A 156 9.12 -4.20 -2.30
N GLN A 157 9.82 -4.36 -1.18
CA GLN A 157 11.02 -5.16 -1.07
C GLN A 157 10.72 -6.66 -1.26
N SER A 158 9.68 -7.17 -0.60
CA SER A 158 9.23 -8.56 -0.73
C SER A 158 8.89 -8.93 -2.17
N LEU A 159 8.21 -8.01 -2.87
CA LEU A 159 7.82 -8.19 -4.28
C LEU A 159 8.98 -7.96 -5.27
N GLY A 160 10.19 -7.67 -4.79
CA GLY A 160 11.37 -7.44 -5.65
C GLY A 160 11.26 -6.20 -6.54
N ILE A 161 10.49 -5.19 -6.14
CA ILE A 161 10.21 -4.00 -6.96
C ILE A 161 11.37 -3.01 -6.83
N THR A 162 12.05 -2.75 -7.94
CA THR A 162 13.20 -1.82 -8.01
C THR A 162 12.85 -0.46 -8.61
N GLY A 163 11.65 -0.33 -9.19
CA GLY A 163 11.16 0.90 -9.79
C GLY A 163 9.78 0.71 -10.38
N PHE A 164 9.13 1.82 -10.71
CA PHE A 164 7.77 1.83 -11.25
C PHE A 164 7.48 3.01 -12.17
N HIS A 165 6.49 2.84 -13.04
CA HIS A 165 5.85 3.93 -13.76
C HIS A 165 4.85 4.64 -12.85
N ILE A 166 4.89 5.98 -12.82
CA ILE A 166 3.96 6.80 -12.03
C ILE A 166 2.69 7.06 -12.84
N GLY A 167 1.55 6.68 -12.27
CA GLY A 167 0.23 6.76 -12.87
C GLY A 167 -0.64 7.90 -12.33
N PRO A 168 -1.97 7.75 -12.42
CA PRO A 168 -2.90 8.77 -11.93
C PRO A 168 -2.95 8.85 -10.41
N CYS A 169 -3.17 10.06 -9.89
CA CYS A 169 -3.35 10.32 -8.46
C CYS A 169 -4.71 9.80 -7.96
N ILE A 170 -4.68 9.04 -6.86
CA ILE A 170 -5.86 8.72 -6.04
C ILE A 170 -6.11 9.87 -5.07
N SER A 171 -5.05 10.37 -4.44
CA SER A 171 -5.03 11.53 -3.55
C SER A 171 -3.77 12.35 -3.80
N PRO A 172 -3.69 13.62 -3.33
CA PRO A 172 -2.45 14.39 -3.38
C PRO A 172 -1.29 13.62 -2.75
N GLY A 173 -0.24 13.36 -3.53
CA GLY A 173 0.94 12.60 -3.07
C GLY A 173 0.81 11.07 -3.09
N VAL A 174 -0.34 10.52 -3.52
CA VAL A 174 -0.56 9.06 -3.59
C VAL A 174 -1.11 8.67 -4.96
N PRO A 175 -0.22 8.41 -5.93
CA PRO A 175 -0.60 7.86 -7.23
C PRO A 175 -0.69 6.34 -7.22
N TRP A 176 -1.42 5.80 -8.20
CA TRP A 176 -1.16 4.44 -8.68
C TRP A 176 0.22 4.37 -9.34
N VAL A 177 0.89 3.25 -9.17
CA VAL A 177 2.16 2.95 -9.83
C VAL A 177 2.17 1.52 -10.37
N ASN A 178 2.90 1.26 -11.46
CA ASN A 178 3.12 -0.09 -12.00
C ASN A 178 4.59 -0.46 -11.93
N ALA A 179 4.90 -1.63 -11.38
CA ALA A 179 6.26 -2.15 -11.33
C ALA A 179 6.86 -2.32 -12.74
N LEU A 180 8.15 -2.05 -12.90
CA LEU A 180 8.84 -2.14 -14.20
C LEU A 180 9.00 -3.58 -14.70
N HIS A 181 9.18 -4.53 -13.79
CA HIS A 181 9.61 -5.91 -14.10
C HIS A 181 8.69 -6.97 -13.48
N ALA A 182 7.54 -6.57 -12.95
CA ALA A 182 6.55 -7.46 -12.37
C ALA A 182 5.14 -6.98 -12.76
N PRO A 183 4.17 -7.88 -12.99
CA PRO A 183 2.80 -7.52 -13.34
C PRO A 183 2.01 -7.08 -12.10
N VAL A 184 2.53 -6.09 -11.38
CA VAL A 184 2.00 -5.60 -10.11
C VAL A 184 1.78 -4.09 -10.16
N SER A 185 0.58 -3.66 -9.76
CA SER A 185 0.26 -2.27 -9.48
C SER A 185 0.21 -2.03 -7.97
N LEU A 186 0.67 -0.85 -7.55
CA LEU A 186 0.68 -0.46 -6.15
C LEU A 186 0.09 0.93 -5.95
N ALA A 187 -0.59 1.11 -4.81
CA ALA A 187 -0.93 2.40 -4.26
C ALA A 187 -0.31 2.48 -2.86
N LEU A 188 0.81 3.21 -2.73
CA LEU A 188 1.60 3.28 -1.50
C LEU A 188 1.26 4.56 -0.72
N LYS A 189 0.43 4.41 0.31
CA LYS A 189 -0.11 5.53 1.10
C LYS A 189 0.68 5.71 2.40
N SER A 190 1.33 6.85 2.56
CA SER A 190 1.89 7.25 3.87
C SER A 190 0.78 7.59 4.87
N GLY A 191 1.07 7.48 6.17
CA GLY A 191 0.07 7.40 7.25
C GLY A 191 -1.04 8.46 7.21
N ASN A 192 -0.72 9.75 7.07
CA ASN A 192 -1.73 10.82 7.12
C ASN A 192 -2.28 11.26 5.75
N PHE A 193 -1.95 10.54 4.67
CA PHE A 193 -2.38 10.91 3.32
C PHE A 193 -3.77 10.34 2.98
N GLY A 194 -4.45 10.99 2.05
CA GLY A 194 -5.77 10.59 1.58
C GLY A 194 -6.90 10.95 2.53
N ASP A 195 -8.12 10.68 2.08
CA ASP A 195 -9.39 10.91 2.77
C ASP A 195 -9.96 9.61 3.33
N GLU A 196 -11.05 9.70 4.09
CA GLU A 196 -11.68 8.55 4.76
C GLU A 196 -12.04 7.42 3.79
N SER A 197 -12.45 7.77 2.57
CA SER A 197 -12.87 6.80 1.55
C SER A 197 -11.74 6.30 0.65
N PHE A 198 -10.47 6.62 0.96
CA PHE A 198 -9.29 6.35 0.13
C PHE A 198 -9.26 4.92 -0.44
N PHE A 199 -9.45 3.90 0.39
CA PHE A 199 -9.37 2.49 -0.04
C PHE A 199 -10.46 2.12 -1.05
N ILE A 200 -11.65 2.73 -0.98
CA ILE A 200 -12.71 2.54 -1.97
C ILE A 200 -12.38 3.28 -3.25
N ARG A 201 -12.00 4.57 -3.14
CA ARG A 201 -11.69 5.41 -4.31
C ARG A 201 -10.54 4.85 -5.14
N ALA A 202 -9.51 4.30 -4.49
CA ALA A 202 -8.41 3.60 -5.14
C ALA A 202 -8.85 2.47 -6.09
N GLN A 203 -10.04 1.88 -5.88
CA GLN A 203 -10.59 0.81 -6.69
C GLN A 203 -11.69 1.29 -7.64
N ARG A 204 -12.61 2.13 -7.16
CA ARG A 204 -13.80 2.56 -7.90
C ARG A 204 -13.51 3.58 -9.00
N GLU A 205 -12.56 4.48 -8.77
CA GLU A 205 -12.23 5.55 -9.73
C GLU A 205 -11.29 5.09 -10.84
N PHE A 206 -10.74 3.87 -10.72
CA PHE A 206 -9.69 3.34 -11.59
C PHE A 206 -10.08 1.98 -12.16
N GLN A 207 -11.22 1.93 -12.84
CA GLN A 207 -11.69 0.71 -13.48
C GLN A 207 -10.84 0.37 -14.70
N VAL A 208 -10.44 -0.90 -14.78
CA VAL A 208 -9.62 -1.46 -15.86
C VAL A 208 -10.45 -2.48 -16.63
#